data_AF-A0A7C3W5E2-F1
#
_entry.id   AF-A0A7C3W5E2-F1
#
_cell.length_a   1.000
_cell.length_b   1.000
_cell.length_c   1.000
_cell.angle_alpha   90.00
_cell.angle_beta   90.00
_cell.angle_gamma   90.00
#
_symmetry.space_group_name_H-M   'P 1'
#
loop_
_entity.id
_entity.type
_entity.pdbx_description
1 polymer ?
#
loop_
_entity_poly.entity_id
_entity_poly.type
_entity_poly.pdbx_seq_one_letter_code
_entity_poly.pdbx_strand_id
1 'polypeptide(L)'
;MKKGFTLVELLVVMAIMAILATLIVGGFRSSQARGRDAQRKSDLKQVANALEIFFSDYGKYPPASGTQIAACSYNPETGAGT
;
A
#
# COMPACT_ATOMS: atom_id res chain seq x y z
N MET A 1 52.72 -2.36 -13.58
CA MET A 1 52.33 -3.29 -12.49
C MET A 1 50.94 -2.89 -12.03
N LYS A 2 49.95 -3.76 -12.18
CA LYS A 2 48.57 -3.45 -11.75
C LYS A 2 48.48 -3.76 -10.25
N LYS A 3 48.24 -2.75 -9.41
CA LYS A 3 47.95 -2.97 -7.99
C LYS A 3 46.60 -3.68 -7.90
N GLY A 4 46.60 -4.88 -7.35
CA GLY A 4 45.38 -5.62 -7.03
C GLY A 4 44.71 -5.09 -5.78
N PHE A 5 43.41 -5.34 -5.66
CA PHE A 5 42.65 -5.04 -4.44
C PHE A 5 43.21 -5.85 -3.27
N THR A 6 43.34 -5.22 -2.12
CA THR A 6 43.73 -5.88 -0.87
C THR A 6 42.52 -6.55 -0.22
N LEU A 7 42.78 -7.63 0.54
CA LEU A 7 41.74 -8.32 1.31
C LEU A 7 41.06 -7.39 2.33
N VAL A 8 41.83 -6.44 2.88
CA VAL A 8 41.34 -5.46 3.86
C VAL A 8 40.38 -4.47 3.21
N GLU A 9 40.68 -4.01 2.00
CA GLU A 9 39.77 -3.12 1.26
C GLU A 9 38.43 -3.81 0.97
N LEU A 10 38.43 -5.09 0.58
CA LEU A 10 37.19 -5.84 0.37
C LEU A 10 36.40 -6.03 1.68
N LEU A 11 37.12 -6.26 2.79
CA LEU A 11 36.51 -6.48 4.10
C LEU A 11 35.78 -5.23 4.62
N VAL A 12 36.38 -4.05 4.46
CA VAL A 12 35.74 -2.80 4.86
C VAL A 12 34.47 -2.53 4.02
N VAL A 13 34.50 -2.85 2.73
CA VAL A 13 33.33 -2.66 1.85
C VAL A 13 32.16 -3.54 2.28
N MET A 14 32.36 -4.82 2.54
CA MET A 14 31.26 -5.70 3.00
C MET A 14 30.72 -5.28 4.38
N ALA A 15 31.58 -4.75 5.26
CA ALA A 15 31.14 -4.22 6.56
C ALA A 15 30.20 -3.01 6.38
N ILE A 16 30.53 -2.08 5.49
CA ILE A 16 29.66 -0.93 5.18
C ILE A 16 28.36 -1.38 4.51
N MET A 17 28.41 -2.34 3.57
CA MET A 17 27.22 -2.88 2.92
C MET A 17 26.26 -3.53 3.94
N ALA A 18 26.79 -4.25 4.93
CA ALA A 18 25.96 -4.86 5.98
C ALA A 18 25.22 -3.80 6.82
N ILE A 19 25.89 -2.72 7.21
CA ILE A 19 25.28 -1.61 7.95
C ILE A 19 24.15 -0.97 7.12
N LEU A 20 24.42 -0.63 5.86
CA LEU A 20 23.43 0.00 4.98
C LEU A 20 22.21 -0.91 4.74
N ALA A 21 22.42 -2.23 4.56
CA ALA A 21 21.33 -3.18 4.35
C ALA A 21 20.33 -3.21 5.51
N THR A 22 20.79 -3.14 6.77
CA THR A 22 19.91 -3.17 7.94
C THR A 22 18.99 -1.95 8.03
N LEU A 23 19.49 -0.76 7.69
CA LEU A 23 18.72 0.49 7.73
C LEU A 23 17.58 0.50 6.69
N ILE A 24 17.83 -0.06 5.51
CA ILE A 24 16.87 -0.11 4.40
C ILE A 24 15.64 -0.95 4.77
N VAL A 25 15.84 -2.11 5.39
CA VAL A 25 14.74 -3.05 5.72
C VAL A 25 13.77 -2.45 6.74
N GLY A 26 14.26 -1.68 7.71
CA GLY A 26 13.43 -1.02 8.73
C GLY A 26 12.48 0.02 8.15
N GLY A 27 12.97 0.87 7.25
CA GLY A 27 12.16 1.93 6.61
C GLY A 27 11.12 1.41 5.62
N PHE A 28 11.40 0.28 4.96
CA PHE A 28 10.55 -0.24 3.88
C PHE A 28 9.16 -0.71 4.34
N ARG A 29 9.06 -1.33 5.53
CA ARG A 29 7.79 -1.88 6.04
C ARG A 29 6.73 -0.79 6.28
N SER A 30 7.14 0.36 6.83
CA SER A 30 6.25 1.50 7.08
C SER A 30 5.78 2.15 5.76
N SER A 31 6.68 2.30 4.79
CA SER A 31 6.35 2.83 3.47
C SER A 31 5.29 1.98 2.75
N GLN A 32 5.42 0.64 2.82
CA GLN A 32 4.47 -0.26 2.20
C GLN A 32 3.05 -0.18 2.83
N ALA A 33 2.97 -0.03 4.17
CA ALA A 33 1.70 0.16 4.85
C ALA A 33 1.02 1.48 4.42
N ARG A 34 1.79 2.57 4.40
CA ARG A 34 1.32 3.88 3.92
C ARG A 34 0.87 3.83 2.45
N GLY A 35 1.57 3.07 1.61
CA GLY A 35 1.20 2.85 0.22
C GLY A 35 -0.16 2.14 0.07
N ARG A 36 -0.41 1.09 0.87
CA ARG A 36 -1.72 0.42 0.91
C ARG A 36 -2.83 1.36 1.37
N ASP A 37 -2.57 2.19 2.39
CA ASP A 37 -3.56 3.14 2.89
C ASP A 37 -3.83 4.27 1.89
N ALA A 38 -2.82 4.73 1.16
CA ALA A 38 -2.99 5.69 0.07
C ALA A 38 -3.89 5.13 -1.04
N GLN A 39 -3.69 3.85 -1.42
CA GLN A 39 -4.53 3.18 -2.39
C GLN A 39 -5.99 3.11 -1.92
N ARG A 40 -6.23 2.62 -0.69
CA ARG A 40 -7.57 2.54 -0.11
C ARG A 40 -8.29 3.89 -0.08
N LYS A 41 -7.59 4.96 0.29
CA LYS A 41 -8.14 6.32 0.28
C LYS A 41 -8.51 6.78 -1.14
N SER A 42 -7.67 6.45 -2.12
CA SER A 42 -7.94 6.75 -3.53
C SER A 42 -9.19 6.01 -4.02
N ASP A 43 -9.31 4.72 -3.70
CA ASP A 43 -10.44 3.89 -4.12
C ASP A 43 -11.75 4.41 -3.52
N LEU A 44 -11.78 4.75 -2.23
CA LEU A 44 -12.95 5.35 -1.58
C LEU A 44 -13.34 6.70 -2.21
N LYS A 45 -12.35 7.52 -2.57
CA LYS A 45 -12.61 8.80 -3.24
C LYS A 45 -13.19 8.61 -4.63
N GLN A 46 -12.75 7.60 -5.37
CA GLN A 46 -13.33 7.26 -6.67
C GLN A 46 -14.80 6.82 -6.53
N VAL A 47 -15.12 5.98 -5.53
CA VAL A 47 -16.50 5.58 -5.26
C VAL A 47 -17.36 6.78 -4.87
N ALA A 48 -16.88 7.64 -3.97
CA ALA A 48 -17.60 8.84 -3.56
C ALA A 48 -17.89 9.75 -4.76
N ASN A 49 -16.90 9.99 -5.63
CA ASN A 49 -17.10 10.78 -6.84
C ASN A 49 -18.14 10.15 -7.78
N ALA A 50 -18.13 8.84 -7.95
CA ALA A 50 -19.11 8.15 -8.79
C ALA A 50 -20.54 8.29 -8.23
N LEU A 51 -20.70 8.26 -6.91
CA LEU A 51 -21.99 8.49 -6.25
C LEU A 51 -22.48 9.93 -6.44
N GLU A 52 -21.59 10.92 -6.32
CA GLU A 52 -21.91 12.32 -6.58
C GLU A 52 -22.31 12.57 -8.04
N ILE A 53 -21.62 11.95 -9.00
CA ILE A 53 -22.00 12.00 -10.43
C ILE A 53 -23.42 11.44 -10.61
N PHE A 54 -23.71 10.28 -10.03
CA PHE A 54 -25.05 9.70 -10.12
C PHE A 54 -26.11 10.60 -9.48
N PHE A 55 -25.82 11.19 -8.33
CA PHE A 55 -26.74 12.13 -7.68
C PHE A 55 -27.00 13.35 -8.55
N SER A 56 -25.96 13.88 -9.21
CA SER A 56 -26.09 15.00 -10.16
C SER A 56 -27.02 14.65 -11.33
N ASP A 57 -26.98 13.42 -11.82
CA ASP A 57 -27.79 12.99 -12.97
C ASP A 57 -29.25 12.65 -12.60
N TYR A 58 -29.48 12.03 -11.43
CA TYR A 58 -30.76 11.45 -11.07
C TYR A 58 -31.46 12.11 -9.86
N GLY A 59 -30.80 13.06 -9.20
CA GLY A 59 -31.32 13.77 -8.01
C GLY A 59 -31.46 12.91 -6.76
N LYS A 60 -30.90 11.70 -6.76
CA LYS A 60 -30.92 10.73 -5.67
C LYS A 60 -29.72 9.80 -5.77
N TYR A 61 -29.25 9.29 -4.65
CA TYR A 61 -28.19 8.28 -4.65
C TYR A 61 -28.72 6.93 -5.15
N PRO A 62 -27.85 6.05 -5.71
CA PRO A 62 -28.24 4.73 -6.14
C PRO A 62 -28.88 3.94 -4.99
N PRO A 63 -29.94 3.15 -5.23
CA PRO A 63 -30.46 2.23 -4.24
C PRO A 63 -29.36 1.23 -3.86
N ALA A 64 -29.27 0.87 -2.58
CA ALA A 64 -28.32 -0.14 -2.09
C ALA A 64 -28.74 -1.53 -2.60
N SER A 65 -28.48 -1.82 -3.88
CA SER A 65 -28.86 -3.07 -4.53
C SER A 65 -27.82 -4.16 -4.25
N GLY A 66 -27.69 -4.60 -3.00
CA GLY A 66 -26.83 -5.74 -2.63
C GLY A 66 -25.34 -5.60 -2.98
N THR A 67 -24.89 -4.44 -3.47
CA THR A 67 -23.51 -4.17 -3.81
C THR A 67 -22.76 -3.87 -2.52
N GLN A 68 -22.31 -4.94 -1.86
CA GLN A 68 -21.21 -4.82 -0.92
C GLN A 68 -20.05 -4.17 -1.68
N ILE A 69 -19.51 -3.08 -1.15
CA ILE A 69 -18.24 -2.56 -1.62
C ILE A 69 -17.27 -3.75 -1.51
N ALA A 70 -16.69 -4.22 -2.61
CA ALA A 70 -15.90 -5.46 -2.62
C ALA A 70 -14.69 -5.45 -1.65
N ALA A 71 -14.32 -4.27 -1.12
CA ALA A 71 -13.34 -4.09 -0.07
C ALA A 71 -13.85 -4.48 1.34
N CYS A 72 -15.16 -4.53 1.54
CA CYS A 72 -15.84 -4.88 2.77
C CYS A 72 -16.80 -6.03 2.44
N SER A 73 -16.27 -7.24 2.26
CA SER A 73 -17.12 -8.44 2.24
C SER A 73 -17.77 -8.56 3.62
N TYR A 74 -18.98 -8.04 3.78
CA TYR A 74 -19.74 -8.13 5.01
C TYR A 74 -20.66 -9.33 4.89
N ASN A 75 -20.40 -10.36 5.70
CA ASN A 75 -21.35 -11.46 5.83
C ASN A 75 -22.45 -11.06 6.84
N PRO A 76 -23.71 -10.89 6.42
CA PRO A 76 -24.81 -10.52 7.31
C PRO A 76 -25.19 -11.62 8.32
N GLU A 77 -24.77 -12.87 8.10
CA GLU A 77 -25.08 -14.00 8.98
C GLU A 77 -24.09 -14.14 10.14
N THR A 78 -22.85 -13.71 9.94
CA THR A 78 -21.78 -13.83 10.94
C THR A 78 -21.27 -12.49 11.45
N GLY A 79 -21.73 -11.37 10.87
CA GLY A 79 -21.29 -10.01 11.23
C GLY A 79 -19.81 -9.75 10.93
N ALA A 80 -19.14 -10.62 10.19
CA ALA A 80 -17.71 -10.55 9.93
C ALA A 80 -17.42 -9.87 8.59
N GLY A 81 -16.47 -8.92 8.63
CA GLY A 81 -15.79 -8.36 7.46
C GLY A 81 -14.41 -9.02 7.29
N THR A 82 -14.05 -9.45 6.09
CA THR A 82 -12.65 -9.84 5.78
C THR A 82 -11.76 -8.63 5.59
#